data_AF-A0A7S2KPF5-F1
#
_entry.id   AF-A0A7S2KPF5-F1
#
_cell.length_a   1.000
_cell.length_b   1.000
_cell.length_c   1.000
_cell.angle_alpha   90.00
_cell.angle_beta   90.00
_cell.angle_gamma   90.00
#
_symmetry.space_group_name_H-M   'P 1'
#
loop_
_entity.id
_entity.type
_entity.pdbx_description
1 polymer ?
#
loop_
_entity_poly.entity_id
_entity_poly.type
_entity_poly.pdbx_seq_one_letter_code
_entity_poly.pdbx_strand_id
1 'polypeptide(L)'
;IYSGIYKNVGKEVFATTSVAVFVWAWNTLVGGYEDFSGVMHDPLISSKIAAAIGLPLTIFTTLSPSLGLLLVFRTNASYNRWDEARKFWGLNINHTRDLNRMATAWYGNDSSPGSASAPKQIAKAIDPAEREYLLGQVSLFTWAFVRSMKRHLSPPDEDEEDYIAELKSRLSPEQAEAIISAVHRPNRALYDLSVAIEKLPMHFLRKDELNKNLSIFE
;
A
#
# COMPACT_ATOMS: atom_id res chain seq x y z
N ILE A 1 -17.44 -1.24 19.43
CA ILE A 1 -16.77 -2.14 20.42
C ILE A 1 -15.83 -3.15 19.73
N TYR A 2 -15.89 -3.36 18.41
CA TYR A 2 -14.88 -4.16 17.70
C TYR A 2 -13.69 -3.30 17.26
N SER A 3 -12.66 -3.19 18.10
CA SER A 3 -11.37 -2.62 17.69
C SER A 3 -10.62 -3.62 16.81
N GLY A 4 -10.02 -3.15 15.71
CA GLY A 4 -9.25 -3.98 14.77
C GLY A 4 -8.09 -4.73 15.43
N ILE A 5 -7.60 -4.23 16.58
CA ILE A 5 -6.59 -4.89 17.40
C ILE A 5 -7.10 -6.23 17.93
N TYR A 6 -8.34 -6.30 18.42
CA TYR A 6 -8.93 -7.54 18.91
C TYR A 6 -9.13 -8.57 17.79
N LYS A 7 -9.51 -8.11 16.58
CA LYS A 7 -9.68 -8.99 15.42
C LYS A 7 -8.36 -9.65 15.00
N ASN A 8 -7.26 -8.90 15.08
CA ASN A 8 -5.96 -9.39 14.60
C ASN A 8 -5.20 -10.17 15.66
N VAL A 9 -5.21 -9.72 16.92
CA VAL A 9 -4.31 -10.23 17.97
C VAL A 9 -5.06 -11.08 19.01
N GLY A 10 -6.39 -11.09 19.00
CA GLY A 10 -7.20 -11.73 20.03
C GLY A 10 -6.95 -13.24 20.18
N LYS A 11 -6.80 -13.97 19.08
CA LYS A 11 -6.50 -15.42 19.11
C LYS A 11 -5.12 -15.71 19.70
N GLU A 12 -4.13 -14.88 19.37
CA GLU A 12 -2.74 -15.02 19.80
C GLU A 12 -2.61 -14.72 21.29
N VAL A 13 -3.26 -13.65 21.77
CA VAL A 13 -3.32 -13.31 23.19
C VAL A 13 -4.02 -14.41 23.97
N PHE A 14 -5.18 -14.88 23.50
CA PHE A 14 -5.89 -15.96 24.17
C PHE A 14 -5.04 -17.24 24.28
N ALA A 15 -4.38 -17.65 23.20
CA ALA A 15 -3.51 -18.82 23.20
C ALA A 15 -2.33 -18.66 24.16
N THR A 16 -1.64 -17.52 24.12
CA THR A 16 -0.47 -17.24 24.99
C THR A 16 -0.87 -17.14 26.46
N THR A 17 -1.97 -16.47 26.79
CA THR A 17 -2.52 -16.42 28.15
C THR A 17 -2.92 -17.80 28.65
N SER A 18 -3.56 -18.63 27.81
CA SER A 18 -3.96 -19.98 28.18
C SER A 18 -2.75 -20.86 28.53
N VAL A 19 -1.69 -20.80 27.72
CA VAL A 19 -0.44 -21.52 28.00
C VAL A 19 0.22 -20.99 29.27
N ALA A 20 0.28 -19.67 29.47
CA ALA A 20 0.88 -19.08 30.66
C ALA A 20 0.14 -19.50 31.95
N VAL A 21 -1.20 -19.50 31.95
CA VAL A 21 -2.02 -19.96 33.07
C VAL A 21 -1.80 -21.45 33.34
N PHE A 22 -1.70 -22.27 32.29
CA PHE A 22 -1.41 -23.70 32.44
C PHE A 22 -0.03 -23.94 33.07
N VAL A 23 1.02 -23.27 32.58
CA VAL A 23 2.38 -23.40 33.11
C VAL A 23 2.45 -22.92 34.56
N TRP A 24 1.80 -21.81 34.87
CA TRP A 24 1.72 -21.29 36.24
C TRP A 24 1.03 -22.30 37.16
N ALA A 25 -0.16 -22.79 36.79
CA ALA A 25 -0.91 -23.77 37.57
C ALA A 25 -0.14 -25.09 37.74
N TRP A 26 0.56 -25.56 36.71
CA TRP A 26 1.39 -26.75 36.79
C TRP A 26 2.55 -26.58 37.77
N ASN A 27 3.25 -25.44 37.69
CA ASN A 27 4.37 -25.16 38.57
C ASN A 27 3.93 -24.98 40.03
N THR A 28 2.76 -24.37 40.32
CA THR A 28 2.24 -24.27 41.70
C THR A 28 1.83 -25.62 42.27
N LEU A 29 1.27 -26.53 41.46
CA LEU A 29 0.87 -27.87 41.90
C LEU A 29 2.06 -28.79 42.24
N VAL A 30 3.15 -28.64 41.51
CA VAL A 30 4.30 -29.56 41.55
C VAL A 30 5.46 -29.01 42.38
N GLY A 31 5.67 -27.69 42.36
CA GLY A 31 6.78 -27.01 43.04
C GLY A 31 6.40 -26.33 44.36
N GLY A 32 5.12 -26.28 44.70
CA GLY A 32 4.61 -25.46 45.80
C GLY A 32 4.42 -23.99 45.38
N TYR A 33 3.86 -23.17 46.27
CA TYR A 33 3.68 -21.74 46.00
C TYR A 33 3.89 -20.90 47.26
N GLU A 34 4.31 -19.65 47.06
CA GLU A 34 4.33 -18.62 48.09
C GLU A 34 2.99 -17.90 48.11
N ASP A 35 2.35 -17.79 49.26
CA ASP A 35 1.18 -16.95 49.41
C ASP A 35 1.54 -15.47 49.58
N PHE A 36 0.53 -14.60 49.56
CA PHE A 36 0.74 -13.15 49.73
C PHE A 36 1.26 -12.75 51.12
N SER A 37 1.28 -13.68 52.09
CA SER A 37 1.89 -13.50 53.41
C SER A 37 3.34 -14.01 53.49
N GLY A 38 3.90 -14.51 52.39
CA GLY A 38 5.27 -15.02 52.31
C GLY A 38 5.44 -16.42 52.89
N VAL A 39 4.35 -17.16 53.10
CA VAL A 39 4.39 -18.55 53.59
C VAL A 39 4.51 -19.49 52.40
N MET A 40 5.50 -20.38 52.46
CA MET A 40 5.69 -21.47 51.49
C MET A 40 4.68 -22.58 51.77
N HIS A 41 3.83 -22.87 50.79
CA HIS A 41 2.96 -24.04 50.82
C HIS A 41 3.60 -25.19 50.05
N ASP A 42 3.56 -26.39 50.66
CA ASP A 42 4.12 -27.60 50.08
C ASP A 42 3.39 -28.02 48.78
N PRO A 43 4.08 -28.71 47.86
CA PRO A 43 3.48 -29.17 46.61
C PRO A 43 2.37 -30.19 46.85
N LEU A 44 1.27 -30.03 46.13
CA LEU A 44 0.13 -30.97 46.17
C LEU A 44 0.47 -32.33 45.53
N ILE A 45 1.39 -32.34 44.56
CA ILE A 45 1.86 -33.57 43.88
C ILE A 45 3.33 -33.82 44.26
N SER A 46 3.56 -34.73 45.20
CA SER A 46 4.91 -35.05 45.73
C SER A 46 5.72 -36.06 44.88
N SER A 47 5.30 -36.34 43.64
CA SER A 47 6.01 -37.30 42.80
C SER A 47 7.31 -36.71 42.25
N LYS A 48 8.45 -37.40 42.43
CA LYS A 48 9.77 -36.95 41.96
C LYS A 48 9.83 -36.75 40.45
N ILE A 49 9.03 -37.50 39.69
CA ILE A 49 8.95 -37.39 38.23
C ILE A 49 8.19 -36.11 37.83
N ALA A 50 7.09 -35.77 38.52
CA ALA A 50 6.38 -34.52 38.27
C ALA A 50 7.27 -33.31 38.57
N ALA A 51 8.01 -33.34 39.70
CA ALA A 51 8.96 -32.29 40.08
C ALA A 51 10.06 -32.06 39.04
N ALA A 52 10.53 -33.13 38.37
CA ALA A 52 11.50 -33.03 37.28
C ALA A 52 10.90 -32.46 35.97
N ILE A 53 9.57 -32.47 35.82
CA ILE A 53 8.83 -31.88 34.67
C ILE A 53 8.43 -30.42 34.97
N GLY A 54 8.80 -29.86 36.13
CA GLY A 54 8.65 -28.42 36.39
C GLY A 54 9.37 -27.60 35.32
N LEU A 55 8.69 -26.60 34.74
CA LEU A 55 9.26 -25.79 33.67
C LEU A 55 10.19 -24.71 34.26
N PRO A 56 11.51 -24.78 34.07
CA PRO A 56 12.46 -23.89 34.73
C PRO A 56 12.45 -22.48 34.12
N LEU A 57 12.40 -21.46 34.98
CA LEU A 57 12.41 -20.04 34.57
C LEU A 57 13.72 -19.61 33.88
N THR A 58 14.82 -20.34 34.09
CA THR A 58 16.17 -19.99 33.60
C THR A 58 16.28 -19.96 32.07
N ILE A 59 15.55 -20.83 31.36
CA ILE A 59 15.54 -20.84 29.90
C ILE A 59 14.81 -19.59 29.38
N PHE A 60 13.73 -19.18 30.04
CA PHE A 60 12.98 -17.99 29.65
C PHE A 60 13.79 -16.71 29.87
N THR A 61 14.49 -16.58 31.00
CA THR A 61 15.28 -15.38 31.30
C THR A 61 16.49 -15.22 30.38
N THR A 62 17.13 -16.32 29.99
CA THR A 62 18.29 -16.30 29.08
C THR A 62 17.89 -16.01 27.63
N LEU A 63 16.72 -16.48 27.17
CA LEU A 63 16.22 -16.24 25.81
C LEU A 63 15.52 -14.88 25.62
N SER A 64 14.99 -14.30 26.70
CA SER A 64 14.28 -13.01 26.69
C SER A 64 15.04 -11.87 25.99
N PRO A 65 16.33 -11.59 26.29
CA PRO A 65 17.05 -10.51 25.62
C PRO A 65 17.26 -10.79 24.12
N SER A 66 17.51 -12.03 23.72
CA SER A 66 17.66 -12.42 22.31
C SER A 66 16.34 -12.22 21.54
N LEU A 67 15.21 -12.64 22.13
CA LEU A 67 13.88 -12.42 21.56
C LEU A 67 13.55 -10.92 21.45
N GLY A 68 13.90 -10.13 22.47
CA GLY A 68 13.75 -8.67 22.44
C GLY A 68 14.54 -8.02 21.30
N LEU A 69 15.80 -8.42 21.12
CA LEU A 69 16.64 -7.92 20.03
C LEU A 69 16.09 -8.31 18.65
N LEU A 70 15.67 -9.57 18.48
CA LEU A 70 15.04 -10.03 17.23
C LEU A 70 13.76 -9.25 16.91
N LEU A 71 12.95 -8.96 17.93
CA LEU A 71 11.74 -8.15 17.76
C LEU A 71 12.10 -6.74 17.28
N VAL A 72 13.10 -6.08 17.87
CA VAL A 72 13.55 -4.75 17.45
C VAL A 72 14.06 -4.74 16.01
N PHE A 73 14.87 -5.71 15.61
CA PHE A 73 15.33 -5.79 14.22
C PHE A 73 14.17 -6.05 13.26
N ARG A 74 13.22 -6.92 13.63
CA ARG A 74 12.04 -7.22 12.80
C ARG A 74 11.13 -6.00 12.65
N THR A 75 10.86 -5.26 13.72
CA THR A 75 10.00 -4.07 13.68
C THR A 75 10.66 -2.95 12.89
N ASN A 76 11.97 -2.72 13.04
CA ASN A 76 12.70 -1.74 12.24
C ASN A 76 12.67 -2.07 10.74
N ALA A 77 12.93 -3.33 10.37
CA ALA A 77 12.87 -3.75 8.96
C ALA A 77 11.45 -3.60 8.38
N SER A 78 10.43 -3.97 9.16
CA SER A 78 9.02 -3.84 8.76
C SER A 78 8.61 -2.38 8.58
N TYR A 79 9.06 -1.51 9.49
CA TYR A 79 8.81 -0.07 9.42
C TYR A 79 9.49 0.56 8.20
N ASN A 80 10.75 0.21 7.93
CA ASN A 80 11.46 0.69 6.74
C ASN A 80 10.72 0.33 5.45
N ARG A 81 10.25 -0.91 5.32
CA ARG A 81 9.45 -1.35 4.15
C ARG A 81 8.14 -0.58 4.03
N TRP A 82 7.46 -0.32 5.15
CA TRP A 82 6.23 0.47 5.16
C TRP A 82 6.47 1.93 4.75
N ASP A 83 7.51 2.56 5.28
CA ASP A 83 7.86 3.95 4.95
C ASP A 83 8.31 4.09 3.48
N GLU A 84 9.06 3.11 2.96
CA GLU A 84 9.43 3.03 1.55
C GLU A 84 8.19 2.93 0.64
N ALA A 85 7.25 2.03 0.93
CA ALA A 85 5.99 1.92 0.18
C ALA A 85 5.18 3.23 0.22
N ARG A 86 5.13 3.90 1.38
CA ARG A 86 4.47 5.21 1.54
C ARG A 86 5.13 6.29 0.68
N LYS A 87 6.46 6.31 0.61
CA LYS A 87 7.22 7.24 -0.24
C LYS A 87 6.95 7.01 -1.72
N PHE A 88 6.96 5.75 -2.18
CA PHE A 88 6.63 5.42 -3.57
C PHE A 88 5.21 5.84 -3.95
N TRP A 89 4.22 5.62 -3.07
CA TRP A 89 2.86 6.09 -3.31
C TRP A 89 2.78 7.63 -3.32
N GLY A 90 3.54 8.31 -2.44
CA GLY A 90 3.65 9.77 -2.44
C GLY A 90 4.27 10.33 -3.71
N LEU A 91 5.33 9.70 -4.23
CA LEU A 91 5.91 10.02 -5.53
C LEU A 91 4.88 9.85 -6.65
N ASN A 92 4.09 8.76 -6.61
CA ASN A 92 3.07 8.50 -7.61
C ASN A 92 2.05 9.65 -7.71
N ILE A 93 1.56 10.14 -6.56
CA ILE A 93 0.65 11.28 -6.47
C ILE A 93 1.31 12.56 -7.03
N ASN A 94 2.57 12.81 -6.71
CA ASN A 94 3.27 14.01 -7.19
C ASN A 94 3.43 13.99 -8.72
N HIS A 95 3.84 12.87 -9.30
CA HIS A 95 4.02 12.73 -10.74
C HIS A 95 2.69 12.85 -11.50
N THR A 96 1.63 12.20 -11.03
CA THR A 96 0.29 12.30 -11.67
C THR A 96 -0.30 13.71 -11.60
N ARG A 97 -0.03 14.47 -10.52
CA ARG A 97 -0.39 15.90 -10.42
C ARG A 97 0.42 16.77 -11.37
N ASP A 98 1.72 16.52 -11.45
CA ASP A 98 2.60 17.27 -12.35
C ASP A 98 2.24 17.01 -13.82
N LEU A 99 1.93 15.77 -14.18
CA LEU A 99 1.46 15.39 -15.50
C LEU A 99 0.20 16.17 -15.91
N ASN A 100 -0.84 16.17 -15.07
CA ASN A 100 -2.06 16.92 -15.35
C ASN A 100 -1.84 18.44 -15.39
N ARG A 101 -0.96 18.95 -14.52
CA ARG A 101 -0.56 20.37 -14.51
C ARG A 101 0.13 20.74 -15.83
N MET A 102 1.10 19.95 -16.30
CA MET A 102 1.82 20.18 -17.55
C MET A 102 0.89 20.06 -18.76
N ALA A 103 0.05 19.02 -18.81
CA ALA A 103 -0.95 18.84 -19.86
C ALA A 103 -1.86 20.07 -20.00
N THR A 104 -2.33 20.61 -18.86
CA THR A 104 -3.19 21.79 -18.83
C THR A 104 -2.45 23.07 -19.20
N ALA A 105 -1.23 23.27 -18.69
CA ALA A 105 -0.45 24.49 -18.90
C ALA A 105 0.10 24.62 -20.32
N TRP A 106 0.35 23.50 -20.99
CA TRP A 106 0.98 23.47 -22.31
C TRP A 106 0.00 23.26 -23.47
N TYR A 107 -1.29 23.04 -23.17
CA TYR A 107 -2.34 22.87 -24.17
C TYR A 107 -2.43 24.05 -25.13
N GLY A 108 -2.43 23.78 -26.44
CA GLY A 108 -2.57 24.78 -27.50
C GLY A 108 -1.39 25.75 -27.61
N ASN A 109 -0.29 25.46 -26.92
CA ASN A 109 0.90 26.28 -26.95
C ASN A 109 2.00 25.53 -27.72
N ASP A 110 2.17 25.90 -28.98
CA ASP A 110 3.14 25.30 -29.89
C ASP A 110 4.53 25.95 -29.84
N SER A 111 4.75 26.95 -28.98
CA SER A 111 6.06 27.58 -28.88
C SER A 111 7.08 26.62 -28.24
N SER A 112 8.29 26.58 -28.79
CA SER A 112 9.38 25.81 -28.20
C SER A 112 9.62 26.23 -26.74
N PRO A 113 9.90 25.30 -25.81
CA PRO A 113 10.27 25.64 -24.44
C PRO A 113 11.45 26.62 -24.46
N GLY A 114 11.24 27.85 -23.96
CA GLY A 114 12.27 28.91 -23.95
C GLY A 114 12.14 29.99 -25.04
N SER A 115 11.24 29.85 -26.01
CA SER A 115 10.97 30.91 -26.98
C SER A 115 9.82 31.81 -26.48
N ALA A 116 10.16 32.88 -25.77
CA ALA A 116 9.23 33.97 -25.47
C ALA A 116 8.84 34.80 -26.71
N SER A 117 9.36 34.45 -27.89
CA SER A 117 9.37 35.31 -29.08
C SER A 117 9.11 34.61 -30.42
N ALA A 118 8.79 33.30 -30.45
CA ALA A 118 8.42 32.64 -31.69
C ALA A 118 7.16 33.33 -32.26
N PRO A 119 7.17 33.74 -33.55
CA PRO A 119 6.03 34.38 -34.16
C PRO A 119 4.81 33.48 -33.99
N LYS A 120 3.70 34.07 -33.53
CA LYS A 120 2.37 33.43 -33.49
C LYS A 120 2.00 33.01 -34.91
N GLN A 121 2.54 31.91 -35.42
CA GLN A 121 1.99 31.24 -36.58
C GLN A 121 0.60 30.81 -36.14
N ILE A 122 -0.39 31.61 -36.55
CA ILE A 122 -1.84 31.43 -36.45
C ILE A 122 -2.17 30.35 -35.42
N ALA A 123 -2.09 30.70 -34.12
CA ALA A 123 -2.53 29.78 -33.08
C ALA A 123 -3.97 29.41 -33.44
N LYS A 124 -4.18 28.14 -33.84
CA LYS A 124 -5.50 27.63 -34.18
C LYS A 124 -6.41 28.02 -33.02
N ALA A 125 -7.54 28.67 -33.31
CA ALA A 125 -8.47 29.07 -32.28
C ALA A 125 -8.79 27.84 -31.42
N ILE A 126 -8.50 27.92 -30.12
CA ILE A 126 -8.73 26.81 -29.20
C ILE A 126 -10.23 26.69 -29.03
N ASP A 127 -10.80 25.57 -29.48
CA ASP A 127 -12.18 25.22 -29.16
C ASP A 127 -12.26 24.83 -27.67
N PRO A 128 -13.05 25.55 -26.85
CA PRO A 128 -13.24 25.22 -25.44
C PRO A 128 -13.74 23.79 -25.22
N ALA A 129 -14.62 23.28 -26.10
CA ALA A 129 -15.21 21.94 -25.95
C ALA A 129 -14.18 20.84 -26.24
N GLU A 130 -13.39 20.99 -27.32
CA GLU A 130 -12.28 20.07 -27.63
C GLU A 130 -11.23 20.06 -26.51
N ARG A 131 -10.91 21.23 -25.97
CA ARG A 131 -9.96 21.36 -24.84
C ARG A 131 -10.44 20.61 -23.60
N GLU A 132 -11.70 20.81 -23.22
CA GLU A 132 -12.29 20.13 -22.06
C GLU A 132 -12.29 18.62 -22.26
N TYR A 133 -12.66 18.15 -23.45
CA TYR A 133 -12.66 16.72 -23.77
C TYR A 133 -11.25 16.11 -23.71
N LEU A 134 -10.26 16.70 -24.38
CA LEU A 134 -8.90 16.14 -24.44
C LEU A 134 -8.19 16.15 -23.07
N LEU A 135 -8.29 17.25 -22.32
CA LEU A 135 -7.74 17.32 -20.96
C LEU A 135 -8.52 16.42 -19.98
N GLY A 136 -9.83 16.27 -20.20
CA GLY A 136 -10.68 15.31 -19.50
C GLY A 136 -10.19 13.87 -19.70
N GLN A 137 -9.86 13.49 -20.94
CA GLN A 137 -9.31 12.15 -21.24
C GLN A 137 -7.97 11.90 -20.52
N VAL A 138 -7.06 12.87 -20.50
CA VAL A 138 -5.79 12.75 -19.77
C VAL A 138 -6.03 12.55 -18.28
N SER A 139 -6.94 13.34 -17.68
CA SER A 139 -7.30 13.23 -16.26
C SER A 139 -7.96 11.88 -15.95
N LEU A 140 -8.82 11.41 -16.85
CA LEU A 140 -9.55 10.15 -16.73
C LEU A 140 -8.61 8.94 -16.79
N PHE A 141 -7.67 8.90 -17.72
CA PHE A 141 -6.69 7.81 -17.80
C PHE A 141 -5.62 7.90 -16.71
N THR A 142 -5.27 9.10 -16.25
CA THR A 142 -4.44 9.26 -15.04
C THR A 142 -5.12 8.63 -13.83
N TRP A 143 -6.42 8.89 -13.62
CA TRP A 143 -7.20 8.24 -12.57
C TRP A 143 -7.28 6.72 -12.77
N ALA A 144 -7.54 6.25 -14.00
CA ALA A 144 -7.65 4.83 -14.31
C ALA A 144 -6.34 4.08 -14.01
N PHE A 145 -5.19 4.70 -14.29
CA PHE A 145 -3.87 4.17 -13.94
C PHE A 145 -3.72 4.01 -12.42
N VAL A 146 -3.92 5.08 -11.64
CA VAL A 146 -3.80 5.05 -10.17
C VAL A 146 -4.78 4.05 -9.56
N ARG A 147 -6.01 4.00 -10.07
CA ARG A 147 -7.04 3.06 -9.60
C ARG A 147 -6.68 1.60 -9.91
N SER A 148 -6.09 1.36 -11.08
CA SER A 148 -5.57 0.05 -11.48
C SER A 148 -4.36 -0.37 -10.63
N MET A 149 -3.49 0.57 -10.26
CA MET A 149 -2.39 0.31 -9.32
C MET A 149 -2.90 -0.07 -7.93
N LYS A 150 -3.86 0.68 -7.38
CA LYS A 150 -4.50 0.34 -6.09
C LYS A 150 -5.00 -1.11 -6.14
N ARG A 151 -5.76 -1.44 -7.20
CA ARG A 151 -6.28 -2.78 -7.38
C ARG A 151 -5.18 -3.84 -7.49
N HIS A 152 -4.12 -3.56 -8.24
CA HIS A 152 -2.98 -4.48 -8.40
C HIS A 152 -2.26 -4.79 -7.07
N LEU A 153 -2.21 -3.82 -6.15
CA LEU A 153 -1.59 -3.97 -4.83
C LEU A 153 -2.54 -4.54 -3.76
N SER A 154 -3.86 -4.48 -4.00
CA SER A 154 -4.87 -5.00 -3.09
C SER A 154 -5.15 -6.50 -3.31
N PRO A 155 -5.55 -7.25 -2.27
CA PRO A 155 -6.08 -8.60 -2.43
C PRO A 155 -7.33 -8.64 -3.33
N PRO A 156 -7.52 -9.65 -4.19
CA PRO A 156 -8.68 -9.73 -5.09
C PRO A 156 -10.04 -9.76 -4.42
N ASP A 157 -10.14 -10.40 -3.28
CA ASP A 157 -11.34 -10.49 -2.47
C ASP A 157 -11.76 -9.16 -1.86
N GLU A 158 -10.85 -8.20 -1.74
CA GLU A 158 -11.13 -6.90 -1.12
C GLU A 158 -11.62 -5.82 -2.10
N ASP A 159 -11.22 -5.86 -3.38
CA ASP A 159 -11.35 -4.68 -4.26
C ASP A 159 -11.66 -4.98 -5.75
N GLU A 160 -11.72 -6.25 -6.19
CA GLU A 160 -11.91 -6.59 -7.62
C GLU A 160 -13.28 -6.14 -8.16
N GLU A 161 -14.36 -6.39 -7.41
CA GLU A 161 -15.72 -6.05 -7.83
C GLU A 161 -15.91 -4.52 -7.92
N ASP A 162 -15.46 -3.80 -6.89
CA ASP A 162 -15.52 -2.33 -6.83
C ASP A 162 -14.68 -1.70 -7.95
N TYR A 163 -13.49 -2.25 -8.23
CA TYR A 163 -12.64 -1.79 -9.32
C TYR A 163 -13.33 -1.90 -10.68
N ILE A 164 -13.95 -3.04 -10.97
CA ILE A 164 -14.66 -3.27 -12.23
C ILE A 164 -15.86 -2.33 -12.36
N ALA A 165 -16.63 -2.16 -11.28
CA ALA A 165 -17.78 -1.27 -11.24
C ALA A 165 -17.36 0.20 -11.49
N GLU A 166 -16.30 0.65 -10.81
CA GLU A 166 -15.77 2.01 -10.97
C GLU A 166 -15.29 2.27 -12.41
N LEU A 167 -14.53 1.34 -13.02
CA LEU A 167 -14.08 1.51 -14.41
C LEU A 167 -15.25 1.62 -15.38
N LYS A 168 -16.23 0.72 -15.28
CA LYS A 168 -17.43 0.72 -16.14
C LYS A 168 -18.30 1.96 -15.96
N SER A 169 -18.23 2.62 -14.79
CA SER A 169 -19.01 3.82 -14.51
C SER A 169 -18.43 5.10 -15.14
N ARG A 170 -17.12 5.14 -15.42
CA ARG A 170 -16.42 6.36 -15.86
C ARG A 170 -15.86 6.29 -17.28
N LEU A 171 -15.49 5.10 -17.74
CA LEU A 171 -14.92 4.88 -19.07
C LEU A 171 -15.98 4.41 -20.05
N SER A 172 -15.70 4.56 -21.35
CA SER A 172 -16.52 3.89 -22.35
C SER A 172 -16.45 2.36 -22.17
N PRO A 173 -17.48 1.59 -22.56
CA PRO A 173 -17.46 0.13 -22.41
C PRO A 173 -16.23 -0.53 -23.04
N GLU A 174 -15.79 -0.04 -24.20
CA GLU A 174 -14.59 -0.54 -24.90
C GLU A 174 -13.30 -0.24 -24.12
N GLN A 175 -13.17 0.98 -23.58
CA GLN A 175 -12.00 1.36 -22.78
C GLN A 175 -11.93 0.59 -21.46
N ALA A 176 -13.06 0.44 -20.78
CA ALA A 176 -13.15 -0.32 -19.53
C ALA A 176 -12.76 -1.78 -19.77
N GLU A 177 -13.33 -2.42 -20.80
CA GLU A 177 -13.05 -3.82 -21.10
C GLU A 177 -11.59 -4.03 -21.51
N ALA A 178 -11.00 -3.11 -22.28
CA ALA A 178 -9.59 -3.17 -22.65
C ALA A 178 -8.66 -3.18 -21.43
N ILE A 179 -8.97 -2.39 -20.39
CA ILE A 179 -8.20 -2.36 -19.14
C ILE A 179 -8.47 -3.60 -18.29
N ILE A 180 -9.73 -4.02 -18.14
CA ILE A 180 -10.12 -5.15 -17.28
C ILE A 180 -9.55 -6.48 -17.80
N SER A 181 -9.62 -6.70 -19.11
CA SER A 181 -9.15 -7.92 -19.78
C SER A 181 -7.63 -7.99 -19.95
N ALA A 182 -6.91 -6.89 -19.73
CA ALA A 182 -5.46 -6.87 -19.86
C ALA A 182 -4.77 -7.71 -18.78
N VAL A 183 -3.70 -8.41 -19.17
CA VAL A 183 -2.84 -9.18 -18.25
C VAL A 183 -2.23 -8.26 -17.19
N HIS A 184 -1.74 -7.09 -17.61
CA HIS A 184 -1.15 -6.10 -16.72
C HIS A 184 -1.93 -4.78 -16.81
N ARG A 185 -3.04 -4.70 -16.05
CA ARG A 185 -4.02 -3.61 -16.10
C ARG A 185 -3.44 -2.20 -15.87
N PRO A 186 -2.52 -1.96 -14.90
CA PRO A 186 -1.92 -0.64 -14.73
C PRO A 186 -1.15 -0.17 -15.97
N ASN A 187 -0.38 -1.09 -16.59
CA ASN A 187 0.39 -0.79 -17.79
C ASN A 187 -0.53 -0.53 -18.99
N ARG A 188 -1.66 -1.24 -19.08
CA ARG A 188 -2.67 -0.94 -20.11
C ARG A 188 -3.24 0.48 -19.93
N ALA A 189 -3.55 0.87 -18.71
CA ALA A 189 -4.03 2.23 -18.42
C ALA A 189 -2.96 3.31 -18.70
N LEU A 190 -1.67 3.03 -18.45
CA LEU A 190 -0.56 3.91 -18.85
C LEU A 190 -0.49 4.05 -20.37
N TYR A 191 -0.63 2.97 -21.12
CA TYR A 191 -0.69 3.02 -22.57
C TYR A 191 -1.83 3.93 -23.08
N ASP A 192 -3.03 3.78 -22.54
CA ASP A 192 -4.18 4.61 -22.94
C ASP A 192 -3.96 6.10 -22.54
N LEU A 193 -3.25 6.36 -21.43
CA LEU A 193 -2.80 7.70 -21.04
C LEU A 193 -1.79 8.30 -22.02
N SER A 194 -0.78 7.53 -22.46
CA SER A 194 0.18 7.97 -23.49
C SER A 194 -0.54 8.32 -24.79
N VAL A 195 -1.52 7.51 -25.21
CA VAL A 195 -2.35 7.79 -26.39
C VAL A 195 -3.16 9.08 -26.21
N ALA A 196 -3.65 9.38 -25.01
CA ALA A 196 -4.35 10.63 -24.73
C ALA A 196 -3.43 11.86 -24.81
N ILE A 197 -2.18 11.74 -24.32
CA ILE A 197 -1.17 12.81 -24.39
C ILE A 197 -0.77 13.10 -25.84
N GLU A 198 -0.62 12.05 -26.67
CA GLU A 198 -0.28 12.22 -28.08
C GLU A 198 -1.35 12.99 -28.86
N LYS A 199 -2.62 12.91 -28.45
CA LYS A 199 -3.72 13.66 -29.05
C LYS A 199 -3.74 15.15 -28.68
N LEU A 200 -2.97 15.59 -27.69
CA LEU A 200 -2.96 16.99 -27.28
C LEU A 200 -2.32 17.87 -28.37
N PRO A 201 -2.89 19.05 -28.68
CA PRO A 201 -2.30 20.02 -29.59
C PRO A 201 -1.21 20.80 -28.85
N MET A 202 -0.01 20.23 -28.79
CA MET A 202 1.18 20.88 -28.22
C MET A 202 2.46 20.42 -28.91
N HIS A 203 3.51 21.23 -28.77
CA HIS A 203 4.83 20.94 -29.32
C HIS A 203 5.41 19.59 -28.85
N PHE A 204 6.08 18.85 -29.74
CA PHE A 204 6.58 17.49 -29.46
C PHE A 204 7.54 17.42 -28.25
N LEU A 205 8.44 18.40 -28.06
CA LEU A 205 9.33 18.45 -26.88
C LEU A 205 8.57 18.45 -25.55
N ARG A 206 7.37 19.01 -25.51
CA ARG A 206 6.53 19.02 -24.31
C ARG A 206 5.84 17.69 -24.10
N LYS A 207 5.40 17.04 -25.19
CA LYS A 207 4.90 15.66 -25.14
C LYS A 207 5.98 14.70 -24.65
N ASP A 208 7.20 14.85 -25.14
CA ASP A 208 8.37 14.07 -24.69
C ASP A 208 8.59 14.25 -23.18
N GLU A 209 8.50 15.48 -22.66
CA GLU A 209 8.62 15.72 -21.21
C GLU A 209 7.46 15.11 -20.41
N LEU A 210 6.22 15.14 -20.93
CA LEU A 210 5.09 14.42 -20.34
C LEU A 210 5.33 12.90 -20.33
N ASN A 211 5.83 12.34 -21.42
CA ASN A 211 6.12 10.90 -21.55
C ASN A 211 7.29 10.47 -20.66
N LYS A 212 8.31 11.32 -20.45
CA LYS A 212 9.36 11.08 -19.44
C LYS A 212 8.79 11.05 -18.02
N ASN A 213 7.80 11.88 -17.73
CA ASN A 213 7.11 11.82 -16.44
C ASN A 213 6.36 10.48 -16.30
N LEU A 214 5.77 9.97 -17.39
CA LEU A 214 5.12 8.66 -17.41
C LEU A 214 6.08 7.48 -17.19
N SER A 215 7.29 7.52 -17.79
CA SER A 215 8.25 6.41 -17.64
C SER A 215 8.76 6.23 -16.21
N ILE A 216 8.54 7.21 -15.32
CA ILE A 216 8.87 7.08 -13.89
C ILE A 216 7.93 6.07 -13.19
N PHE A 217 6.79 5.77 -13.81
CA PHE A 217 5.81 4.81 -13.28
C PHE A 217 6.03 3.36 -13.74
N GLU A 218 6.92 3.13 -14.71
CA GLU A 218 7.33 1.80 -15.20
C GLU A 218 8.44 1.22 -14.32
#